data_AF-A0A2V6HAW5-F1
#
_entry.id   AF-A0A2V6HAW5-F1
#
_cell.length_a   1.000
_cell.length_b   1.000
_cell.length_c   1.000
_cell.angle_alpha   90.00
_cell.angle_beta   90.00
_cell.angle_gamma   90.00
#
_symmetry.space_group_name_H-M   'P 1'
#
loop_
_entity.id
_entity.type
_entity.pdbx_description
1 polymer ?
#
loop_
_entity_poly.entity_id
_entity_poly.type
_entity_poly.pdbx_seq_one_letter_code
_entity_poly.pdbx_strand_id
1 'polypeptide(L)'
;MLRILESMHAAFYQSELDQPHPSRARAIIKAHPEIRQLMVRNPWTALIALSLAIIQTAIAYWMGTLGFGYWWLSLLIAYCIGAFANHANYVIIHDATHNLIFRSKSWNKMVAIIADLPNLTPGAMGFRVYHLKHHSHQGDYEYDADLANHWEARLVGNKWYRKALWLMLFPFFQLTRPPRLKAITMWDRWFC
;
A
#
# COMPACT_ATOMS: atom_id res chain seq x y z
N MET A 1 -11.01 -30.20 -14.05
CA MET A 1 -11.49 -28.80 -14.06
C MET A 1 -12.40 -28.52 -12.86
N LEU A 2 -13.49 -29.29 -12.67
CA LEU A 2 -14.42 -29.14 -11.52
C LEU A 2 -13.73 -29.24 -10.13
N ARG A 3 -12.89 -30.26 -9.88
CA ARG A 3 -12.14 -30.38 -8.61
C ARG A 3 -11.21 -29.20 -8.30
N ILE A 4 -10.70 -28.51 -9.32
CA ILE A 4 -9.81 -27.37 -9.14
C ILE A 4 -10.63 -26.14 -8.74
N LEU A 5 -11.76 -25.90 -9.40
CA LEU A 5 -12.75 -24.87 -9.05
C LEU A 5 -13.33 -25.05 -7.64
N GLU A 6 -13.64 -26.28 -7.23
CA GLU A 6 -14.08 -26.59 -5.85
C GLU A 6 -12.97 -26.29 -4.82
N SER A 7 -11.71 -26.63 -5.13
CA SER A 7 -10.58 -26.36 -4.23
C SER A 7 -10.26 -24.87 -4.08
N MET A 8 -10.57 -24.06 -5.09
CA MET A 8 -10.38 -22.60 -5.06
C MET A 8 -11.46 -21.91 -4.21
N HIS A 9 -12.72 -22.37 -4.32
CA HIS A 9 -13.82 -21.91 -3.46
C HIS A 9 -13.59 -22.25 -1.99
N ALA A 10 -12.98 -23.39 -1.68
CA ALA A 10 -12.69 -23.79 -0.31
C ALA A 10 -11.61 -22.94 0.39
N ALA A 11 -10.79 -22.20 -0.36
CA ALA A 11 -9.66 -21.44 0.17
C ALA A 11 -10.01 -19.99 0.56
N PHE A 12 -11.07 -19.42 0.00
CA PHE A 12 -11.50 -18.05 0.22
C PHE A 12 -12.98 -17.97 0.55
N TYR A 13 -13.34 -17.07 1.48
CA TYR A 13 -14.74 -16.72 1.70
C TYR A 13 -15.29 -15.99 0.47
N GLN A 14 -16.44 -16.44 -0.03
CA GLN A 14 -17.13 -15.81 -1.16
C GLN A 14 -18.26 -14.92 -0.63
N SER A 15 -18.32 -13.69 -1.15
CA SER A 15 -19.37 -12.72 -0.83
C SER A 15 -20.29 -12.59 -2.04
N GLU A 16 -21.60 -12.75 -1.81
CA GLU A 16 -22.64 -12.43 -2.80
C GLU A 16 -22.92 -10.91 -2.87
N LEU A 17 -22.36 -10.14 -1.95
CA LEU A 17 -22.49 -8.69 -1.91
C LEU A 17 -21.38 -8.02 -2.72
N ASP A 18 -21.76 -7.00 -3.49
CA ASP A 18 -20.84 -6.04 -4.12
C ASP A 18 -19.89 -5.41 -3.10
N GLN A 19 -18.82 -4.77 -3.61
CA GLN A 19 -17.86 -4.07 -2.76
C GLN A 19 -18.57 -3.11 -1.76
N PRO A 20 -18.22 -3.16 -0.47
CA PRO A 20 -18.99 -2.50 0.57
C PRO A 20 -18.78 -0.98 0.62
N HIS A 21 -17.73 -0.46 -0.04
CA HIS A 21 -17.33 0.94 0.10
C HIS A 21 -18.40 1.95 -0.38
N PRO A 22 -19.00 1.82 -1.58
CA PRO A 22 -19.96 2.83 -2.07
C PRO A 22 -21.29 2.83 -1.31
N SER A 23 -21.76 1.67 -0.84
CA SER A 23 -23.00 1.57 -0.05
C SER A 23 -22.78 2.16 1.35
N ARG A 24 -21.67 1.83 2.01
CA ARG A 24 -21.30 2.38 3.33
C ARG A 24 -21.06 3.89 3.28
N ALA A 25 -20.36 4.39 2.26
CA ALA A 25 -20.14 5.83 2.10
C ALA A 25 -21.47 6.60 2.00
N ARG A 26 -22.43 6.09 1.20
CA ARG A 26 -23.77 6.69 1.10
C ARG A 26 -24.53 6.67 2.43
N ALA A 27 -24.47 5.55 3.15
CA ALA A 27 -25.12 5.42 4.46
C ALA A 27 -24.54 6.40 5.49
N ILE A 28 -23.21 6.49 5.57
CA ILE A 28 -22.50 7.41 6.46
C ILE A 28 -22.86 8.87 6.13
N ILE A 29 -22.80 9.27 4.86
CA ILE A 29 -23.13 10.64 4.45
C ILE A 29 -24.60 10.98 4.71
N LYS A 30 -25.51 10.01 4.59
CA LYS A 30 -26.93 10.21 4.91
C LYS A 30 -27.15 10.42 6.40
N ALA A 31 -26.44 9.66 7.25
CA ALA A 31 -26.52 9.77 8.70
C ALA A 31 -25.78 10.99 9.26
N HIS A 32 -24.68 11.37 8.61
CA HIS A 32 -23.74 12.42 9.03
C HIS A 32 -23.37 13.33 7.84
N PRO A 33 -24.26 14.24 7.41
CA PRO A 33 -24.02 15.12 6.26
C PRO A 33 -22.79 16.03 6.44
N GLU A 34 -22.43 16.37 7.68
CA GLU A 34 -21.28 17.19 8.06
C GLU A 34 -19.95 16.61 7.56
N ILE A 35 -19.87 15.29 7.39
CA ILE A 35 -18.66 14.60 6.90
C ILE A 35 -18.29 15.07 5.49
N ARG A 36 -19.24 15.56 4.69
CA ARG A 36 -18.95 16.11 3.36
C ARG A 36 -17.96 17.28 3.41
N GLN A 37 -17.91 18.02 4.52
CA GLN A 37 -16.95 19.12 4.71
C GLN A 37 -15.52 18.61 4.88
N LEU A 38 -15.35 17.35 5.31
CA LEU A 38 -14.06 16.69 5.48
C LEU A 38 -13.58 15.99 4.20
N MET A 39 -14.47 15.80 3.22
CA MET A 39 -14.15 15.18 1.91
C MET A 39 -13.45 16.17 0.96
N VAL A 40 -12.39 16.81 1.46
CA VAL A 40 -11.64 17.84 0.76
C VAL A 40 -10.21 17.38 0.48
N ARG A 41 -9.50 18.15 -0.34
CA ARG A 41 -8.08 17.93 -0.57
C ARG A 41 -7.25 18.62 0.50
N ASN A 42 -6.20 17.96 0.97
CA ASN A 42 -5.32 18.51 1.98
C ASN A 42 -3.89 18.75 1.44
N PRO A 43 -3.55 19.97 0.98
CA PRO A 43 -2.23 20.26 0.44
C PRO A 43 -1.12 20.22 1.50
N TRP A 44 -1.44 20.34 2.79
CA TRP A 44 -0.46 20.24 3.89
C TRP A 44 0.24 18.88 3.91
N THR A 45 -0.41 17.84 3.41
CA THR A 45 0.17 16.50 3.23
C THR A 45 1.46 16.52 2.42
N ALA A 46 1.59 17.41 1.43
CA ALA A 46 2.82 17.54 0.64
C ALA A 46 3.99 18.10 1.47
N LEU A 47 3.72 19.01 2.41
CA LEU A 47 4.75 19.50 3.33
C LEU A 47 5.19 18.41 4.30
N ILE A 48 4.26 17.60 4.81
CA ILE A 48 4.58 16.43 5.65
C ILE A 48 5.48 15.45 4.88
N ALA A 49 5.15 15.15 3.62
CA ALA A 49 5.95 14.28 2.76
C ALA A 49 7.40 14.77 2.62
N LEU A 50 7.56 16.07 2.32
CA LEU A 50 8.87 16.70 2.19
C LEU A 50 9.65 16.68 3.51
N SER A 51 8.98 17.01 4.63
CA SER A 51 9.59 16.97 5.96
C SER A 51 10.05 15.57 6.34
N LEU A 52 9.26 14.53 6.07
CA LEU A 52 9.63 13.14 6.33
C LEU A 52 10.81 12.68 5.48
N ALA A 53 10.88 13.09 4.21
CA ALA A 53 12.02 12.81 3.35
C ALA A 53 13.30 13.49 3.85
N ILE A 54 13.22 14.76 4.25
CA ILE A 54 14.36 15.50 4.82
C ILE A 54 14.83 14.88 6.13
N ILE A 55 13.92 14.58 7.06
CA ILE A 55 14.27 14.01 8.36
C ILE A 55 14.93 12.64 8.21
N GLN A 56 14.36 11.76 7.38
CA GLN A 56 14.94 10.43 7.15
C GLN A 56 16.31 10.51 6.47
N THR A 57 16.49 11.44 5.52
CA THR A 57 17.77 11.68 4.87
C THR A 57 18.80 12.24 5.85
N ALA A 58 18.41 13.16 6.73
CA ALA A 58 19.28 13.73 7.75
C ALA A 58 19.72 12.68 8.77
N ILE A 59 18.80 11.81 9.21
CA ILE A 59 19.12 10.67 10.08
C ILE A 59 20.10 9.72 9.37
N ALA A 60 19.85 9.37 8.10
CA ALA A 60 20.73 8.49 7.35
C ALA A 60 22.13 9.08 7.19
N TYR A 61 22.23 10.38 6.87
CA TYR A 61 23.50 11.09 6.79
C TYR A 61 24.25 11.09 8.12
N TRP A 62 23.56 11.43 9.22
CA TRP A 62 24.15 11.44 10.56
C TRP A 62 24.63 10.05 11.00
N MET A 63 23.86 9.00 10.75
CA MET A 63 24.30 7.63 11.01
C MET A 63 25.52 7.25 10.14
N GLY A 64 25.59 7.77 8.92
CA GLY A 64 26.74 7.61 8.04
C GLY A 64 28.03 8.23 8.60
N THR A 65 27.95 9.38 9.29
CA THR A 65 29.13 10.01 9.90
C THR A 65 29.63 9.28 11.15
N LEU A 66 28.78 8.54 11.85
CA LEU A 66 29.17 7.67 12.98
C LEU A 66 29.92 6.40 12.53
N GLY A 67 29.70 5.96 11.30
CA GLY A 67 30.31 4.77 10.71
C GLY A 67 29.68 3.44 11.16
N PHE A 68 30.17 2.34 10.58
CA PHE A 68 29.57 1.00 10.73
C PHE A 68 29.60 0.42 12.16
N GLY A 69 30.40 0.98 13.07
CA GLY A 69 30.44 0.56 14.48
C GLY A 69 29.11 0.75 15.22
N TYR A 70 28.23 1.62 14.70
CA TYR A 70 26.92 1.95 15.29
C TYR A 70 25.74 1.25 14.60
N TRP A 71 25.96 0.12 13.93
CA TRP A 71 24.90 -0.64 13.24
C TRP A 71 23.71 -0.99 14.15
N TRP A 72 23.97 -1.28 15.44
CA TRP A 72 22.91 -1.59 16.42
C TRP A 72 22.02 -0.38 16.70
N LEU A 73 22.60 0.82 16.73
CA LEU A 73 21.88 2.07 16.91
C LEU A 73 21.02 2.37 15.67
N SER A 74 21.53 2.04 14.47
CA SER A 74 20.73 2.12 13.24
C SER A 74 19.46 1.27 13.33
N LEU A 75 19.55 0.05 13.88
CA LEU A 75 18.38 -0.81 14.07
C LEU A 75 17.38 -0.22 15.07
N LEU A 76 17.86 0.33 16.19
CA LEU A 76 17.00 0.95 17.19
C LEU A 76 16.26 2.17 16.61
N ILE A 77 16.97 3.03 15.88
CA ILE A 77 16.39 4.21 15.23
C ILE A 77 15.41 3.79 14.13
N ALA A 78 15.77 2.80 13.32
CA ALA A 78 14.89 2.26 12.29
C ALA A 78 13.58 1.73 12.88
N TYR A 79 13.62 1.03 14.02
CA TYR A 79 12.42 0.50 14.66
C TYR A 79 11.59 1.59 15.35
N CYS A 80 12.22 2.45 16.16
CA CYS A 80 11.51 3.42 16.99
C CYS A 80 11.07 4.68 16.23
N ILE A 81 11.77 5.05 15.15
CA ILE A 81 11.51 6.27 14.38
C ILE A 81 11.20 5.92 12.93
N GLY A 82 12.07 5.14 12.29
CA GLY A 82 11.97 4.79 10.88
C GLY A 82 10.67 4.08 10.52
N ALA A 83 10.21 3.13 11.33
CA ALA A 83 8.98 2.38 11.08
C ALA A 83 7.75 3.30 11.03
N PHE A 84 7.66 4.28 11.94
CA PHE A 84 6.56 5.24 11.99
C PHE A 84 6.63 6.24 10.84
N ALA A 85 7.83 6.77 10.57
CA ALA A 85 8.05 7.68 9.43
C ALA A 85 7.72 6.98 8.10
N ASN A 86 8.09 5.72 7.94
CA ASN A 86 7.82 4.99 6.72
C ASN A 86 6.34 4.60 6.58
N HIS A 87 5.68 4.25 7.68
CA HIS A 87 4.23 4.04 7.67
C HIS A 87 3.49 5.31 7.23
N ALA A 88 3.89 6.48 7.74
CA ALA A 88 3.34 7.76 7.31
C ALA A 88 3.58 8.02 5.82
N ASN A 89 4.77 7.71 5.29
CA ASN A 89 5.05 7.80 3.85
C ASN A 89 4.09 6.93 3.02
N TYR A 90 3.82 5.68 3.43
CA TYR A 90 2.86 4.83 2.71
C TYR A 90 1.43 5.39 2.71
N VAL A 91 0.99 6.00 3.83
CA VAL A 91 -0.31 6.71 3.88
C VAL A 91 -0.34 7.90 2.93
N ILE A 92 0.76 8.66 2.84
CA ILE A 92 0.87 9.78 1.90
C ILE A 92 0.84 9.29 0.45
N ILE A 93 1.56 8.21 0.12
CA ILE A 93 1.55 7.58 -1.21
C ILE A 93 0.13 7.12 -1.58
N HIS A 94 -0.60 6.55 -0.61
CA HIS A 94 -2.01 6.18 -0.75
C HIS A 94 -2.89 7.38 -1.10
N ASP A 95 -2.80 8.47 -0.34
CA ASP A 95 -3.63 9.65 -0.55
C ASP A 95 -3.29 10.37 -1.87
N ALA A 96 -2.02 10.40 -2.23
CA ALA A 96 -1.54 10.91 -3.51
C ALA A 96 -2.06 10.04 -4.68
N THR A 97 -2.16 8.73 -4.51
CA THR A 97 -2.75 7.80 -5.50
C THR A 97 -4.20 8.19 -5.81
N HIS A 98 -4.97 8.51 -4.77
CA HIS A 98 -6.35 8.99 -4.88
C HIS A 98 -6.49 10.46 -5.29
N ASN A 99 -5.38 11.17 -5.48
CA ASN A 99 -5.35 12.60 -5.82
C ASN A 99 -6.03 13.50 -4.76
N LEU A 100 -5.85 13.13 -3.49
CA LEU A 100 -6.41 13.83 -2.33
C LEU A 100 -5.52 14.97 -1.81
N ILE A 101 -4.31 15.15 -2.35
CA ILE A 101 -3.40 16.23 -1.91
C ILE A 101 -3.64 17.49 -2.76
N PHE A 102 -3.54 17.36 -4.08
CA PHE A 102 -3.71 18.47 -5.02
C PHE A 102 -4.79 18.19 -6.07
N ARG A 103 -5.27 19.24 -6.75
CA ARG A 103 -6.17 19.08 -7.91
C ARG A 103 -5.43 18.48 -9.11
N SER A 104 -4.15 18.80 -9.28
CA SER A 104 -3.34 18.30 -10.39
C SER A 104 -2.85 16.88 -10.13
N LYS A 105 -3.13 15.97 -11.07
CA LYS A 105 -2.65 14.58 -11.02
C LYS A 105 -1.12 14.47 -11.04
N SER A 106 -0.43 15.33 -11.80
CA SER A 106 1.03 15.31 -11.89
C SER A 106 1.69 15.71 -10.57
N TRP A 107 1.15 16.71 -9.88
CA TRP A 107 1.65 17.12 -8.56
C TRP A 107 1.44 16.04 -7.51
N ASN A 108 0.33 15.31 -7.53
CA ASN A 108 0.15 14.17 -6.64
C ASN A 108 1.16 13.04 -6.95
N LYS A 109 1.42 12.75 -8.23
CA LYS A 109 2.47 11.77 -8.59
C LYS A 109 3.84 12.19 -8.05
N MET A 110 4.19 13.48 -8.15
CA MET A 110 5.43 14.01 -7.60
C MET A 110 5.52 13.83 -6.08
N VAL A 111 4.44 14.14 -5.34
CA VAL A 111 4.40 13.92 -3.89
C VAL A 111 4.57 12.44 -3.53
N ALA A 112 3.91 11.54 -4.27
CA ALA A 112 4.06 10.11 -4.06
C ALA A 112 5.53 9.67 -4.28
N ILE A 113 6.18 10.17 -5.32
CA ILE A 113 7.61 9.89 -5.59
C ILE A 113 8.49 10.41 -4.45
N ILE A 114 8.28 11.65 -3.98
CA ILE A 114 9.03 12.23 -2.86
C ILE A 114 8.88 11.40 -1.58
N ALA A 115 7.64 11.00 -1.25
CA ALA A 115 7.36 10.18 -0.07
C ALA A 115 7.99 8.78 -0.18
N ASP A 116 8.27 8.30 -1.39
CA ASP A 116 8.85 6.98 -1.65
C ASP A 116 10.38 6.98 -1.70
N LEU A 117 11.03 8.15 -1.89
CA LEU A 117 12.49 8.26 -1.92
C LEU A 117 13.19 7.60 -0.71
N PRO A 118 12.70 7.74 0.54
CA PRO A 118 13.32 7.08 1.69
C PRO A 118 13.30 5.54 1.64
N ASN A 119 12.40 4.93 0.84
CA ASN A 119 12.36 3.47 0.65
C ASN A 119 13.48 2.95 -0.27
N LEU A 120 14.19 3.84 -0.97
CA LEU A 120 15.28 3.53 -1.91
C LEU A 120 14.90 2.62 -3.09
N THR A 121 13.64 2.19 -3.17
CA THR A 121 13.14 1.25 -4.17
C THR A 121 11.91 1.89 -4.80
N PRO A 122 11.87 2.09 -6.12
CA PRO A 122 10.76 2.80 -6.76
C PRO A 122 9.48 1.94 -6.70
N GLY A 123 8.58 2.28 -5.78
CA GLY A 123 7.33 1.58 -5.52
C GLY A 123 6.09 2.44 -5.76
N ALA A 124 6.17 3.77 -5.61
CA ALA A 124 5.00 4.66 -5.60
C ALA A 124 4.12 4.56 -6.84
N MET A 125 4.70 4.54 -8.05
CA MET A 125 3.91 4.47 -9.29
C MET A 125 3.30 3.08 -9.51
N GLY A 126 3.99 2.03 -9.08
CA GLY A 126 3.48 0.66 -9.15
C GLY A 126 2.33 0.47 -8.18
N PHE A 127 2.52 0.93 -6.94
CA PHE A 127 1.47 1.01 -5.94
C PHE A 127 0.26 1.77 -6.49
N ARG A 128 0.45 2.95 -7.11
CA ARG A 128 -0.64 3.72 -7.70
C ARG A 128 -1.47 2.90 -8.71
N VAL A 129 -0.81 2.17 -9.59
CA VAL A 129 -1.47 1.36 -10.61
C VAL A 129 -2.25 0.20 -9.97
N TYR A 130 -1.60 -0.57 -9.09
CA TYR A 130 -2.21 -1.72 -8.44
C TYR A 130 -3.33 -1.33 -7.49
N HIS A 131 -3.15 -0.27 -6.71
CA HIS A 131 -4.11 0.20 -5.72
C HIS A 131 -5.40 0.71 -6.34
N LEU A 132 -5.30 1.43 -7.47
CA LEU A 132 -6.50 1.86 -8.22
C LEU A 132 -7.24 0.66 -8.84
N LYS A 133 -6.51 -0.39 -9.24
CA LYS A 133 -7.11 -1.64 -9.72
C LYS A 133 -7.80 -2.40 -8.60
N HIS A 134 -7.17 -2.53 -7.44
CA HIS A 134 -7.76 -3.06 -6.21
C HIS A 134 -9.10 -2.36 -5.90
N HIS A 135 -9.14 -1.04 -5.85
CA HIS A 135 -10.39 -0.32 -5.55
C HIS A 135 -11.50 -0.48 -6.61
N SER A 136 -11.13 -0.70 -7.87
CA SER A 136 -12.11 -0.88 -8.96
C SER A 136 -12.58 -2.32 -9.12
N HIS A 137 -11.78 -3.30 -8.69
CA HIS A 137 -12.02 -4.74 -8.85
C HIS A 137 -11.77 -5.49 -7.53
N GLN A 138 -12.20 -4.91 -6.40
CA GLN A 138 -11.91 -5.44 -5.07
C GLN A 138 -12.45 -6.87 -4.94
N GLY A 139 -11.61 -7.80 -4.52
CA GLY A 139 -11.99 -9.21 -4.37
C GLY A 139 -11.98 -10.02 -5.67
N ASP A 140 -11.64 -9.41 -6.81
CA ASP A 140 -11.43 -10.13 -8.05
C ASP A 140 -10.01 -10.71 -8.09
N TYR A 141 -9.90 -12.03 -8.19
CA TYR A 141 -8.61 -12.69 -8.22
C TYR A 141 -7.71 -12.12 -9.33
N GLU A 142 -8.16 -11.99 -10.58
CA GLU A 142 -7.26 -11.63 -11.70
C GLU A 142 -6.83 -10.15 -11.70
N TYR A 143 -7.48 -9.29 -10.90
CA TYR A 143 -7.26 -7.83 -10.91
C TYR A 143 -6.84 -7.25 -9.55
N ASP A 144 -7.14 -7.93 -8.45
CA ASP A 144 -6.83 -7.49 -7.09
C ASP A 144 -5.47 -8.04 -6.63
N ALA A 145 -4.47 -7.16 -6.55
CA ALA A 145 -3.13 -7.47 -6.08
C ALA A 145 -3.07 -7.76 -4.56
N ASP A 146 -4.08 -7.34 -3.80
CA ASP A 146 -4.11 -7.50 -2.34
C ASP A 146 -4.69 -8.86 -1.92
N LEU A 147 -5.34 -9.57 -2.85
CA LEU A 147 -5.71 -10.96 -2.65
C LEU A 147 -4.47 -11.87 -2.66
N ALA A 148 -4.41 -12.73 -1.65
CA ALA A 148 -3.43 -13.79 -1.59
C ALA A 148 -3.55 -14.71 -2.81
N ASN A 149 -2.43 -15.23 -3.31
CA ASN A 149 -2.50 -16.29 -4.31
C ASN A 149 -3.18 -17.55 -3.73
N HIS A 150 -3.79 -18.37 -4.58
CA HIS A 150 -4.39 -19.63 -4.11
C HIS A 150 -3.39 -20.56 -3.40
N TRP A 151 -2.12 -20.54 -3.80
CA TRP A 151 -1.09 -21.34 -3.14
C TRP A 151 -0.74 -20.79 -1.75
N GLU A 152 -0.73 -19.46 -1.57
CA GLU A 152 -0.55 -18.81 -0.26
C GLU A 152 -1.70 -19.21 0.66
N ALA A 153 -2.94 -19.10 0.19
CA ALA A 153 -4.13 -19.45 0.96
C ALA A 153 -4.12 -20.93 1.40
N ARG A 154 -3.71 -21.85 0.52
CA ARG A 154 -3.56 -23.28 0.86
C ARG A 154 -2.43 -23.53 1.85
N LEU A 155 -1.29 -22.84 1.71
CA LEU A 155 -0.13 -22.98 2.60
C LEU A 155 -0.46 -22.51 4.02
N VAL A 156 -1.03 -21.31 4.12
CA VAL A 156 -1.35 -20.65 5.39
C VAL A 156 -2.55 -21.32 6.06
N GLY A 157 -3.61 -21.58 5.30
CA GLY A 157 -4.87 -22.10 5.81
C GLY A 157 -5.46 -21.25 6.93
N ASN A 158 -6.15 -21.89 7.88
CA ASN A 158 -6.87 -21.18 8.96
C ASN A 158 -6.18 -21.23 10.34
N LYS A 159 -4.88 -21.47 10.39
CA LYS A 159 -4.12 -21.52 11.65
C LYS A 159 -3.53 -20.16 12.00
N TRP A 160 -3.74 -19.69 13.23
CA TRP A 160 -3.31 -18.35 13.67
C TRP A 160 -1.80 -18.12 13.54
N TYR A 161 -0.97 -19.10 13.91
CA TYR A 161 0.49 -18.98 13.87
C TYR A 161 1.03 -18.93 12.43
N ARG A 162 0.37 -19.62 11.50
CA ARG A 162 0.71 -19.53 10.06
C ARG A 162 0.33 -18.18 9.49
N LYS A 163 -0.82 -17.63 9.89
CA LYS A 163 -1.23 -16.27 9.51
C LYS A 163 -0.27 -15.22 10.07
N ALA A 164 0.18 -15.38 11.32
CA ALA A 164 1.18 -14.50 11.93
C ALA A 164 2.51 -14.53 11.17
N LEU A 165 3.02 -15.73 10.82
CA LEU A 165 4.24 -15.86 10.02
C LEU A 165 4.08 -15.28 8.61
N TRP A 166 2.91 -15.49 7.99
CA TRP A 166 2.59 -14.92 6.68
C TRP A 166 2.54 -13.38 6.72
N LEU A 167 1.96 -12.78 7.77
CA LEU A 167 1.98 -11.33 7.98
C LEU A 167 3.39 -10.79 8.23
N MET A 168 4.21 -11.50 9.01
CA MET A 168 5.61 -11.12 9.27
C MET A 168 6.43 -11.09 7.97
N LEU A 169 6.16 -12.02 7.06
CA LEU A 169 6.83 -12.13 5.76
C LEU A 169 6.02 -11.48 4.63
N PHE A 170 5.04 -10.64 4.96
CA PHE A 170 4.11 -10.06 3.99
C PHE A 170 4.79 -9.35 2.81
N PRO A 171 5.87 -8.56 2.99
CA PRO A 171 6.58 -7.96 1.85
C PRO A 171 7.06 -8.99 0.82
N PHE A 172 7.53 -10.16 1.25
CA PHE A 172 7.97 -11.22 0.33
C PHE A 172 6.80 -11.83 -0.44
N PHE A 173 5.68 -12.09 0.24
CA PHE A 173 4.48 -12.60 -0.41
C PHE A 173 3.92 -11.61 -1.42
N GLN A 174 3.93 -10.31 -1.10
CA GLN A 174 3.43 -9.25 -1.97
C GLN A 174 4.19 -9.20 -3.31
N LEU A 175 5.51 -9.46 -3.31
CA LEU A 175 6.31 -9.53 -4.55
C LEU A 175 5.87 -10.65 -5.51
N THR A 176 5.23 -11.71 -5.00
CA THR A 176 4.80 -12.86 -5.81
C THR A 176 3.45 -12.68 -6.49
N ARG A 177 2.69 -11.62 -6.16
CA ARG A 177 1.33 -11.37 -6.67
C ARG A 177 1.28 -10.61 -8.01
N PRO A 178 2.10 -9.57 -8.24
CA PRO A 178 2.17 -8.84 -9.50
C PRO A 178 2.21 -9.70 -10.78
N PRO A 179 2.99 -10.79 -10.88
CA PRO A 179 3.10 -11.57 -12.13
C PRO A 179 1.80 -12.23 -12.59
N ARG A 180 0.82 -12.38 -11.69
CA ARG A 180 -0.49 -12.97 -11.99
C ARG A 180 -1.45 -11.99 -12.67
N LEU A 181 -1.24 -10.68 -12.49
CA LEU A 181 -2.20 -9.65 -12.87
C LEU A 181 -2.06 -9.35 -14.37
N LYS A 182 -2.79 -10.11 -15.19
CA LYS A 182 -2.71 -10.07 -16.67
C LYS A 182 -3.16 -8.74 -17.30
N ALA A 183 -3.83 -7.88 -16.54
CA ALA A 183 -4.50 -6.68 -17.05
C ALA A 183 -3.77 -5.36 -16.74
N ILE A 184 -2.52 -5.44 -16.27
CA ILE A 184 -1.78 -4.27 -15.81
C ILE A 184 -0.52 -4.11 -16.65
N THR A 185 -0.56 -3.21 -17.63
CA THR A 185 0.64 -2.71 -18.28
C THR A 185 1.43 -1.91 -17.26
N MET A 186 2.41 -2.57 -16.66
CA MET A 186 3.34 -1.95 -15.72
C MET A 186 4.22 -0.91 -16.37
N TRP A 187 4.40 -0.97 -17.69
CA TRP A 187 5.28 -0.08 -18.44
C TRP A 187 4.50 1.15 -18.92
N ASP A 188 4.64 2.27 -18.22
CA ASP A 188 4.19 3.59 -18.66
C ASP A 188 5.34 4.61 -18.54
N ARG A 189 5.14 5.85 -18.95
CA ARG A 189 6.19 6.90 -18.88
C ARG A 189 6.74 7.16 -17.46
N TRP A 190 6.10 6.64 -16.41
CA TRP A 190 6.46 6.81 -15.01
C TRP A 190 6.98 5.53 -14.35
N PHE A 191 6.98 4.42 -15.06
CA PHE A 191 7.49 3.14 -14.64
C PHE A 191 8.60 2.79 -15.62
N CYS A 192 9.85 2.96 -15.18
CA CYS A 192 11.03 2.68 -16.00
C CYS A 192 10.98 1.30 -16.64
#